data_AF-A0A432C985-F1
#
_entry.id   AF-A0A432C985-F1
#
_cell.length_a   1.000
_cell.length_b   1.000
_cell.length_c   1.000
_cell.angle_alpha   90.00
_cell.angle_beta   90.00
_cell.angle_gamma   90.00
#
_symmetry.space_group_name_H-M   'P 1'
#
loop_
_entity.id
_entity.type
_entity.pdbx_description
1 polymer ?
#
loop_
_entity_poly.entity_id
_entity_poly.type
_entity_poly.pdbx_seq_one_letter_code
_entity_poly.pdbx_strand_id
1 'polypeptide(L)'
;MDSFNSLFIHNLFFEGTKYELLGFKSSNETLFAVLKQAFIISDKPVNLDDVKYLLEFNGFTNTRRNDYYNPELGLILEDIHDENVIVNSNVLFFIDTVFFINLKE
;
A
#
# COMPACT_ATOMS: atom_id res chain seq x y z
N MET A 1 -7.16 -14.59 3.90
CA MET A 1 -8.19 -13.54 4.08
C MET A 1 -7.51 -12.17 4.11
N ASP A 2 -6.37 -12.09 4.79
CA ASP A 2 -5.56 -10.88 4.94
C ASP A 2 -5.13 -10.25 3.61
N SER A 3 -4.79 -11.04 2.59
CA SER A 3 -4.39 -10.51 1.28
C SER A 3 -5.50 -9.74 0.55
N PHE A 4 -6.76 -10.15 0.68
CA PHE A 4 -7.90 -9.43 0.07
C PHE A 4 -8.21 -8.14 0.83
N ASN A 5 -8.15 -8.18 2.17
CA ASN A 5 -8.33 -7.00 3.00
C ASN A 5 -7.23 -5.98 2.73
N SER A 6 -5.98 -6.43 2.60
CA SER A 6 -4.86 -5.55 2.25
C SER A 6 -5.08 -4.86 0.91
N LEU A 7 -5.48 -5.61 -0.13
CA LEU A 7 -5.77 -5.06 -1.44
C LEU A 7 -6.91 -4.04 -1.41
N PHE A 8 -7.98 -4.35 -0.66
CA PHE A 8 -9.12 -3.47 -0.52
C PHE A 8 -8.75 -2.17 0.18
N ILE A 9 -8.01 -2.26 1.29
CA ILE A 9 -7.56 -1.08 2.06
C ILE A 9 -6.56 -0.27 1.23
N HIS A 10 -5.62 -0.91 0.52
CA HIS A 10 -4.74 -0.22 -0.42
C HIS A 10 -5.53 0.63 -1.42
N ASN A 11 -6.55 0.04 -2.05
CA ASN A 11 -7.38 0.76 -3.02
C ASN A 11 -8.15 1.94 -2.39
N LEU A 12 -8.49 1.88 -1.10
CA LEU A 12 -9.15 2.99 -0.40
C LEU A 12 -8.19 4.15 -0.11
N PHE A 13 -6.95 3.85 0.28
CA PHE A 13 -5.96 4.88 0.67
C PHE A 13 -5.17 5.44 -0.52
N PHE A 14 -4.88 4.61 -1.53
CA PHE A 14 -3.93 4.91 -2.59
C PHE A 14 -4.59 4.84 -3.97
N GLU A 15 -5.54 5.74 -4.22
CA GLU A 15 -6.33 5.80 -5.46
C GLU A 15 -5.47 5.87 -6.73
N GLY A 16 -4.32 6.54 -6.68
CA GLY A 16 -3.39 6.67 -7.81
C GLY A 16 -2.72 5.37 -8.26
N THR A 17 -2.74 4.35 -7.42
CA THR A 17 -2.11 3.03 -7.62
C THR A 17 -3.06 1.89 -7.29
N LYS A 18 -4.37 2.15 -7.28
CA LYS A 18 -5.36 1.12 -7.02
C LYS A 18 -5.22 -0.06 -7.99
N TYR A 19 -5.45 -1.25 -7.45
CA TYR A 19 -5.56 -2.48 -8.20
C TYR A 19 -6.95 -2.64 -8.81
N GLU A 20 -7.00 -2.92 -10.10
CA GLU A 20 -8.19 -3.28 -10.85
C GLU A 20 -8.20 -4.79 -11.09
N LEU A 21 -9.27 -5.49 -10.69
CA LEU A 21 -9.45 -6.90 -11.02
C LEU A 21 -9.85 -7.03 -12.50
N LEU A 22 -8.94 -7.56 -13.33
CA LEU A 22 -9.23 -7.85 -14.73
C LEU A 22 -10.03 -9.14 -14.92
N GLY A 23 -9.94 -10.05 -13.97
CA GLY A 23 -10.62 -11.34 -13.99
C GLY A 23 -9.75 -12.44 -13.41
N PHE A 24 -10.01 -13.67 -13.84
CA PHE A 24 -9.31 -14.85 -13.34
C PHE A 24 -8.68 -15.63 -14.50
N LYS A 25 -7.52 -16.23 -14.24
CA LYS A 25 -6.82 -17.11 -15.18
C LYS A 25 -6.51 -18.45 -14.50
N SER A 26 -6.84 -19.55 -15.15
CA SER A 26 -6.48 -20.89 -14.67
C SER A 26 -5.14 -21.34 -15.28
N SER A 27 -4.29 -21.96 -14.47
CA SER A 27 -3.03 -22.58 -14.89
C SER A 27 -2.67 -23.71 -13.92
N ASN A 28 -2.34 -24.91 -14.42
CA ASN A 28 -1.99 -26.09 -13.61
C ASN A 28 -2.99 -26.33 -12.45
N GLU A 29 -4.28 -26.38 -12.75
CA GLU A 29 -5.38 -26.58 -11.78
C GLU A 29 -5.50 -25.48 -10.70
N THR A 30 -4.71 -24.41 -10.79
CA THR A 30 -4.76 -23.27 -9.88
C THR A 30 -5.45 -22.07 -10.55
N LEU A 31 -6.39 -21.45 -9.83
CA LEU A 31 -7.07 -20.23 -10.28
C LEU A 31 -6.38 -18.99 -9.71
N PHE A 32 -5.91 -18.11 -10.58
CA PHE A 32 -5.25 -16.85 -10.22
C PHE A 32 -6.17 -15.67 -10.49
N ALA A 33 -6.23 -14.72 -9.56
CA ALA A 33 -6.77 -13.40 -9.84
C ALA A 33 -5.73 -12.60 -10.63
N VAL A 34 -6.17 -11.96 -11.71
CA VAL A 34 -5.32 -11.08 -12.52
C VAL A 34 -5.65 -9.64 -12.15
N LEU A 35 -4.68 -8.96 -11.57
CA LEU A 35 -4.80 -7.57 -11.15
C LEU A 35 -3.99 -6.68 -12.10
N LYS A 36 -4.52 -5.49 -12.35
CA LYS A 36 -3.84 -4.41 -13.06
C LYS A 36 -3.59 -3.26 -12.11
N GLN A 37 -2.40 -2.69 -12.18
CA GLN A 37 -2.03 -1.48 -11.45
C GLN A 37 -1.50 -0.45 -12.46
N ALA A 38 -1.56 0.84 -12.09
CA ALA A 38 -0.95 1.90 -12.88
C ALA A 38 0.57 1.71 -12.98
N PHE A 39 1.12 1.85 -14.19
CA PHE A 39 2.57 1.87 -14.40
C PHE A 39 3.08 3.31 -14.29
N ILE A 40 3.88 3.58 -13.25
CA ILE A 40 4.36 4.92 -12.91
C ILE A 40 5.88 4.95 -13.04
N ILE A 41 6.41 5.98 -13.70
CA ILE A 41 7.84 6.18 -13.86
C ILE A 41 8.31 7.18 -12.80
N SER A 42 9.29 6.82 -11.99
CA SER A 42 9.87 7.74 -11.00
C SER A 42 10.62 8.87 -11.71
N ASP A 43 10.44 10.11 -11.27
CA ASP A 43 11.20 11.26 -11.77
C ASP A 43 12.40 11.65 -10.88
N LYS A 44 12.43 11.13 -9.64
CA LYS A 44 13.52 11.29 -8.68
C LYS A 44 13.53 10.15 -7.65
N PRO A 45 14.58 10.03 -6.82
CA PRO A 45 14.57 9.14 -5.65
C PRO A 45 13.52 9.57 -4.62
N VAL A 46 12.94 8.60 -3.91
CA VAL A 46 12.02 8.88 -2.80
C VAL A 46 12.79 9.42 -1.60
N ASN A 47 12.21 10.44 -0.96
CA ASN A 47 12.65 10.89 0.36
C ASN A 47 11.74 10.27 1.42
N LEU A 48 12.30 9.38 2.25
CA LEU A 48 11.52 8.69 3.29
C LEU A 48 10.98 9.62 4.38
N ASP A 49 11.58 10.80 4.57
CA ASP A 49 11.02 11.80 5.47
C ASP A 49 9.68 12.33 4.94
N ASP A 50 9.55 12.57 3.63
CA ASP A 50 8.29 13.01 3.00
C ASP A 50 7.19 11.94 3.16
N VAL A 51 7.57 10.66 3.03
CA VAL A 51 6.67 9.51 3.25
C VAL A 51 6.19 9.49 4.70
N LYS A 52 7.12 9.63 5.65
CA LYS A 52 6.80 9.67 7.08
C LYS A 52 5.86 10.83 7.40
N TYR A 53 6.15 12.04 6.92
CA TYR A 53 5.30 13.21 7.14
C TYR A 53 3.90 13.01 6.57
N LEU A 54 3.76 12.43 5.37
CA LEU A 54 2.46 12.13 4.78
C LEU A 54 1.67 11.15 5.63
N LEU A 55 2.30 10.06 6.08
CA LEU A 55 1.65 9.03 6.90
C LEU A 55 1.25 9.58 8.27
N GLU A 56 2.13 10.33 8.94
CA GLU A 56 1.84 11.00 10.21
C GLU A 56 0.69 11.99 10.10
N PHE A 57 0.64 12.78 9.02
CA PHE A 57 -0.48 13.67 8.74
C PHE A 57 -1.82 12.92 8.61
N ASN A 58 -1.80 11.68 8.13
CA ASN A 58 -2.97 10.80 8.00
C ASN A 58 -3.20 9.88 9.22
N GLY A 59 -2.60 10.20 10.37
CA GLY A 59 -2.84 9.50 11.64
C GLY A 59 -2.07 8.18 11.82
N PHE A 60 -1.15 7.85 10.92
CA PHE A 60 -0.24 6.72 11.07
C PHE A 60 0.99 7.13 11.89
N THR A 61 1.29 6.37 12.94
CA THR A 61 2.52 6.55 13.73
C THR A 61 3.52 5.48 13.35
N ASN A 62 4.76 5.87 13.05
CA ASN A 62 5.84 4.92 12.81
C ASN A 62 6.11 4.11 14.11
N THR A 63 6.06 2.78 14.02
CA THR A 63 6.24 1.90 15.18
C THR A 63 7.65 1.33 15.22
N ARG A 64 8.09 0.75 14.09
CA ARG A 64 9.42 0.16 13.95
C ARG A 64 9.82 0.19 12.48
N ARG A 65 11.05 0.62 12.18
CA ARG A 65 11.59 0.67 10.81
C ARG A 65 10.61 1.40 9.87
N ASN A 66 10.00 0.68 8.94
CA ASN A 66 9.12 1.17 7.90
C ASN A 66 7.68 0.71 8.11
N ASP A 67 7.35 0.31 9.34
CA ASP A 67 6.02 -0.12 9.74
C ASP A 67 5.32 0.99 10.51
N TYR A 68 4.02 1.10 10.29
CA TYR A 68 3.19 2.18 10.76
C TYR A 68 1.89 1.63 11.37
N TYR A 69 1.36 2.35 12.35
CA TYR A 69 0.12 1.98 13.01
C TYR A 69 -0.81 3.19 13.10
N ASN A 70 -2.04 3.03 12.63
CA ASN A 70 -3.12 3.99 12.82
C ASN A 70 -4.05 3.47 13.94
N PRO A 71 -3.98 4.06 15.16
CA PRO A 71 -4.78 3.60 16.30
C PRO A 71 -6.26 3.89 16.18
N GLU A 72 -6.65 4.93 15.43
CA GLU A 72 -8.05 5.32 15.24
C GLU A 72 -8.78 4.30 14.36
N LEU A 73 -8.11 3.86 13.29
CA LEU A 73 -8.67 2.89 12.34
C LEU A 73 -8.35 1.44 12.70
N GLY A 74 -7.45 1.21 13.67
CA GLY A 74 -6.97 -0.12 14.02
C GLY A 74 -6.22 -0.78 12.86
N LEU A 75 -5.40 -0.03 12.13
CA LEU A 75 -4.67 -0.52 10.94
C LEU A 75 -3.17 -0.53 11.20
N ILE A 76 -2.52 -1.64 10.83
CA ILE A 76 -1.06 -1.73 10.71
C ILE A 76 -0.73 -1.70 9.23
N LEU A 77 0.22 -0.86 8.83
CA LEU A 77 0.75 -0.73 7.49
C LEU A 77 2.24 -1.07 7.54
N GLU A 78 2.62 -2.17 6.91
CA GLU A 78 4.00 -2.66 6.88
C GLU A 78 4.63 -2.46 5.49
N ASP A 79 5.95 -2.63 5.45
CA ASP A 79 6.76 -2.69 4.23
C ASP A 79 6.86 -1.38 3.43
N ILE A 80 6.83 -0.24 4.12
CA ILE A 80 6.95 1.09 3.49
C ILE A 80 8.41 1.53 3.35
N HIS A 81 9.14 0.84 2.47
CA HIS A 81 10.48 1.24 2.06
C HIS A 81 10.47 2.01 0.73
N ASP A 82 11.63 2.55 0.37
CA ASP A 82 11.84 3.35 -0.84
C ASP A 82 11.56 2.59 -2.14
N GLU A 83 11.70 1.26 -2.17
CA GLU A 83 11.31 0.46 -3.35
C GLU A 83 9.79 0.31 -3.53
N ASN A 84 8.98 0.44 -2.45
CA ASN A 84 7.52 0.29 -2.48
C ASN A 84 6.77 1.61 -2.62
N VAL A 85 7.52 2.71 -2.73
CA VAL A 85 7.01 4.06 -2.96
C VAL A 85 7.67 4.63 -4.21
N ILE A 86 6.89 5.26 -5.06
CA ILE A 86 7.37 5.94 -6.27
C ILE A 86 7.04 7.42 -6.12
N VAL A 87 7.96 8.28 -6.57
CA VAL A 87 7.70 9.71 -6.63
C VAL A 87 7.67 10.17 -8.08
N ASN A 88 6.61 10.88 -8.44
CA ASN A 88 6.49 11.54 -9.73
C ASN A 88 5.75 12.86 -9.55
N SER A 89 6.30 13.95 -10.07
CA SER A 89 5.70 15.29 -10.01
C SER A 89 5.36 15.73 -8.59
N ASN A 90 6.24 15.40 -7.63
CA ASN A 90 6.06 15.60 -6.17
C ASN A 90 4.85 14.85 -5.55
N VAL A 91 4.27 13.89 -6.25
CA VAL A 91 3.24 12.99 -5.70
C VAL A 91 3.89 11.66 -5.32
N LEU A 92 3.56 11.16 -4.13
CA LEU A 92 3.96 9.84 -3.66
C LEU A 92 2.90 8.81 -4.06
N PHE A 93 3.35 7.72 -4.68
CA PHE A 93 2.53 6.60 -5.13
C PHE A 93 2.99 5.33 -4.41
N PHE A 94 2.08 4.66 -3.73
CA PHE A 94 2.36 3.44 -2.96
C PHE A 94 1.92 2.23 -3.76
N ILE A 95 2.74 1.19 -3.93
CA ILE A 95 2.40 0.06 -4.80
C ILE A 95 2.23 -1.27 -4.06
N ASP A 96 3.24 -1.73 -3.33
CA ASP A 96 3.27 -3.04 -2.68
C ASP A 96 3.12 -2.89 -1.16
N THR A 97 1.94 -2.47 -0.71
CA THR A 97 1.69 -2.23 0.71
C THR A 97 1.02 -3.42 1.38
N VAL A 98 1.41 -3.70 2.62
CA VAL A 98 0.78 -4.75 3.44
C VAL A 98 -0.01 -4.12 4.58
N PHE A 99 -1.33 -4.30 4.57
CA PHE A 99 -2.20 -3.89 5.67
C PHE A 99 -2.68 -5.08 6.50
N PHE A 100 -2.64 -4.91 7.82
CA PHE A 100 -3.32 -5.77 8.78
C PHE A 100 -4.36 -4.97 9.56
N ILE A 101 -5.49 -5.62 9.85
CA ILE A 101 -6.53 -5.05 10.71
C ILE A 101 -6.27 -5.57 12.13
N ASN A 102 -5.97 -4.65 13.04
CA ASN A 102 -5.81 -4.91 14.46
C ASN A 102 -7.07 -4.40 15.20
N LEU A 103 -8.14 -5.19 15.12
CA LEU A 103 -9.32 -4.94 15.94
C LEU A 103 -8.96 -5.30 17.38
N LYS A 104 -8.95 -4.31 18.28
CA LYS A 104 -8.99 -4.61 19.71
C LYS A 104 -10.35 -5.25 20.00
N GLU A 105 -10.33 -6.45 20.56
CA GLU A 105 -11.51 -7.06 21.19
C GLU A 105 -12.00 -6.22 22.38
#